data_AF-A0A960HMX8-F1
#
_entry.id   AF-A0A960HMX8-F1
#
_cell.length_a   1.000
_cell.length_b   1.000
_cell.length_c   1.000
_cell.angle_alpha   90.00
_cell.angle_beta   90.00
_cell.angle_gamma   90.00
#
_symmetry.space_group_name_H-M   'P 1'
#
loop_
_entity.id
_entity.type
_entity.pdbx_description
1 polymer ?
#
loop_
_entity_poly.entity_id
_entity_poly.type
_entity_poly.pdbx_seq_one_letter_code
_entity_poly.pdbx_strand_id
1 'polypeptide(L)' 'HVELTGDDVTECLGGAEEILDTHLGDRYETMCDPRLNGRQSLDLAFAVAELLQR' A
#
# COMPACT_ATOMS: atom_id res chain seq x y z
N HIS A 1 -1.00 13.29 -2.95
CA HIS A 1 -0.02 12.70 -3.88
C HIS A 1 0.61 11.52 -3.15
N VAL A 2 0.56 10.33 -3.72
CA VAL A 2 1.06 9.09 -3.12
C VAL A 2 1.71 8.24 -4.20
N GLU A 3 2.66 7.39 -3.83
CA GLU A 3 3.31 6.43 -4.72
C GLU A 3 2.63 5.06 -4.58
N LEU A 4 2.24 4.47 -5.71
CA LEU A 4 1.52 3.22 -5.74
C LEU A 4 1.84 2.39 -6.98
N THR A 5 1.57 1.10 -6.90
CA THR A 5 1.47 0.20 -8.05
C THR A 5 0.21 -0.65 -7.95
N GLY A 6 -0.30 -1.11 -9.10
CA GLY A 6 -1.38 -2.09 -9.15
C GLY A 6 -0.93 -3.52 -8.85
N ASP A 7 0.38 -3.75 -8.77
CA ASP A 7 0.96 -5.04 -8.44
C ASP A 7 0.77 -5.35 -6.95
N ASP A 8 0.71 -6.65 -6.64
CA ASP A 8 0.58 -7.19 -5.29
C ASP A 8 1.97 -7.27 -4.60
N VAL A 9 2.59 -6.10 -4.42
CA VAL A 9 3.91 -5.94 -3.80
C VAL A 9 3.83 -5.93 -2.28
N THR A 10 4.94 -6.28 -1.63
CA THR A 10 5.10 -6.24 -0.17
C THR A 10 6.07 -5.12 0.24
N GLU A 11 5.80 -3.89 -0.23
CA GLU A 11 6.71 -2.74 -0.05
C GLU A 11 6.34 -1.87 1.16
N CYS A 12 5.04 -1.73 1.48
CA CYS A 12 4.54 -0.97 2.63
C CYS A 12 3.92 -1.87 3.70
N LEU A 13 4.19 -1.58 4.97
CA LEU A 13 3.61 -2.30 6.11
C LEU A 13 2.13 -2.00 6.33
N GLY A 14 1.40 -2.95 6.93
CA GLY A 14 -0.01 -2.80 7.30
C GLY A 14 -0.97 -2.92 6.13
N GLY A 15 -2.06 -2.12 6.15
CA GLY A 15 -3.22 -2.30 5.28
C GLY A 15 -4.12 -3.45 5.72
N ALA A 16 -5.20 -3.71 4.97
CA ALA A 16 -6.14 -4.79 5.28
C ALA A 16 -5.52 -6.21 5.23
N GLU A 17 -4.37 -6.37 4.57
CA GLU A 17 -3.65 -7.64 4.42
C GLU A 17 -2.57 -7.85 5.50
N GLU A 18 -2.43 -6.92 6.46
CA GLU A 18 -1.50 -7.02 7.58
C GLU A 18 -0.06 -7.35 7.16
N ILE A 19 0.51 -6.59 6.20
CA ILE A 19 1.90 -6.76 5.79
C ILE A 19 2.83 -6.46 6.99
N LEU A 20 3.63 -7.45 7.37
CA LEU A 20 4.60 -7.40 8.47
C LEU A 20 6.01 -7.22 7.91
N ASP A 21 6.96 -6.82 8.75
CA ASP A 21 8.38 -6.69 8.39
C ASP A 21 8.95 -7.98 7.78
N THR A 22 8.48 -9.14 8.24
CA THR A 22 8.90 -10.45 7.72
C THR A 22 8.44 -10.72 6.28
N HIS A 23 7.40 -10.04 5.80
CA HIS A 23 6.87 -10.19 4.44
C HIS A 23 7.58 -9.29 3.44
N LEU A 24 8.33 -8.26 3.90
CA LEU A 24 8.92 -7.27 3.00
C LEU A 24 9.85 -7.91 1.95
N GLY A 25 10.54 -9.00 2.30
CA GLY A 25 11.45 -9.69 1.38
C GLY A 25 10.77 -10.53 0.29
N ASP A 26 9.45 -10.74 0.34
CA ASP A 26 8.75 -11.65 -0.56
C ASP A 26 8.59 -11.05 -1.97
N ARG A 27 8.18 -9.77 -2.05
CA ARG A 27 7.88 -9.06 -3.30
C ARG A 27 8.19 -7.56 -3.21
N TYR A 28 9.43 -7.23 -2.87
CA TYR A 28 9.93 -5.85 -2.93
C TYR A 28 10.52 -5.56 -4.32
N GLU A 29 9.84 -4.77 -5.14
CA GLU A 29 10.18 -4.62 -6.57
C GLU A 29 10.66 -3.21 -6.95
N THR A 30 10.32 -2.19 -6.16
CA THR A 30 10.78 -0.82 -6.36
C THR A 30 12.30 -0.66 -6.19
N MET A 31 12.88 0.26 -6.96
CA MET A 31 14.30 0.61 -6.90
C MET A 31 14.59 1.80 -5.98
N CYS A 32 13.55 2.48 -5.49
CA CYS A 32 13.66 3.69 -4.67
C CYS A 32 12.75 3.55 -3.46
N ASP A 33 11.63 4.27 -3.46
CA ASP A 33 10.73 4.33 -2.33
C ASP A 33 9.69 3.20 -2.39
N PRO A 34 9.27 2.66 -1.22
CA PRO A 34 8.22 1.66 -1.12
C PRO A 34 6.87 2.22 -1.55
N ARG A 35 6.18 1.49 -2.43
CA ARG A 35 4.89 1.89 -2.99
C ARG A 35 3.75 1.16 -2.29
N LEU A 36 2.59 1.81 -2.22
CA LEU A 36 1.36 1.12 -1.84
C LEU A 36 1.01 0.07 -2.89
N ASN A 37 0.66 -1.13 -2.44
CA ASN A 37 0.12 -2.17 -3.33
C ASN A 37 -1.33 -1.84 -3.75
N GLY A 38 -1.90 -2.64 -4.65
CA GLY A 38 -3.24 -2.40 -5.16
C GLY A 38 -4.33 -2.35 -4.08
N ARG A 39 -4.24 -3.21 -3.06
CA ARG A 39 -5.22 -3.25 -1.96
C ARG A 39 -5.08 -2.04 -1.06
N GLN A 40 -3.87 -1.73 -0.59
CA GLN A 40 -3.58 -0.56 0.25
C GLN A 40 -3.98 0.74 -0.44
N SER A 41 -3.81 0.82 -1.76
CA SER A 41 -4.23 1.98 -2.57
C SER A 41 -5.74 2.20 -2.55
N LEU A 42 -6.53 1.11 -2.65
CA LEU A 42 -7.99 1.19 -2.54
C LEU A 42 -8.43 1.55 -1.12
N ASP A 43 -7.83 0.93 -0.11
CA ASP A 43 -8.12 1.23 1.30
C ASP A 43 -7.91 2.73 1.59
N LEU A 44 -6.78 3.29 1.13
CA LEU A 44 -6.50 4.72 1.25
C LEU A 44 -7.52 5.57 0.50
N ALA A 45 -7.91 5.19 -0.72
CA ALA A 45 -8.87 5.94 -1.51
C ALA A 45 -10.24 6.05 -0.82
N PHE A 46 -10.74 4.95 -0.24
CA PHE A 46 -11.98 4.96 0.53
C PHE A 46 -11.85 5.77 1.82
N ALA A 47 -10.75 5.61 2.58
CA ALA A 47 -10.51 6.39 3.78
C ALA A 47 -10.46 7.91 3.51
N VAL A 48 -9.80 8.34 2.44
CA VAL A 48 -9.76 9.74 2.03
C VAL A 48 -11.14 10.24 1.56
N ALA A 49 -11.89 9.42 0.82
CA ALA A 49 -13.25 9.78 0.42
C ALA A 49 -14.15 10.01 1.64
N GLU A 50 -14.07 9.17 2.67
CA GLU A 50 -14.79 9.37 3.94
C GLU A 50 -14.35 10.66 4.65
N LEU A 51 -13.05 10.96 4.65
CA LEU A 51 -12.53 12.20 5.24
C LEU A 51 -13.06 13.46 4.53
N LEU A 52 -13.25 13.40 3.22
CA LEU A 52 -13.79 14.52 2.42
C LEU A 52 -15.31 14.68 2.55
N GLN A 53 -16.03 13.66 3.01
CA GLN A 53 -17.46 13.71 3.28
C GLN A 53 -17.79 14.29 4.67
N ARG A 54 -16.77 14.57 5.49
CA ARG A 54 -16.88 15.23 6.80
C ARG A 54 -16.65 16.74 6.68
#